data_AF-A0A7J4B1R7-F1
#
_entry.id   AF-A0A7J4B1R7-F1
#
_cell.length_a   1.000
_cell.length_b   1.000
_cell.length_c   1.000
_cell.angle_alpha   90.00
_cell.angle_beta   90.00
_cell.angle_gamma   90.00
#
_symmetry.space_group_name_H-M   'P 1'
#
loop_
_entity.id
_entity.type
_entity.pdbx_description
1 polymer ?
#
loop_
_entity_poly.entity_id
_entity_poly.type
_entity_poly.pdbx_seq_one_letter_code
_entity_poly.pdbx_strand_id
1 'polypeptide(L)'
;MGGFKISNILKIGIVTVPVIILLLLAFTPCAYAETSSNPKLTRMLELKVFSNSTAIAKVSSTSLVWSFFKKYYYELNESYWHYYAVDRIVKMFRLSDYHILRMGEETQGGFAVELTFQFNDCGTYEKDSGRLRIVDSFKENGEYLSLIKIKSEINIYDCSPRDRIWPFTWLYTREIEWYNTGLYEAPDEYYLFFKIPIRVITNLPPDSVWRLYVDSKPVEIFGNSSTIYVEGGSIISVERILEYGNDIWYVCYSPSVYISYASITLNRTLSFRYIKEYMVYFDSRIEIKAIVFNGLEYAVPFKTWVAENTSVNVSVIPAYVQGSFINHVFDGWIDDNGEMLGKSFIVTKPMRLSPFWRRELNYTNITIVIVVLIVGFLIPEVRKRVSIEIVRRNEAEDKTGQDDT
;
A
#
# COMPACT_ATOMS: atom_id res chain seq x y z
N MET A 1 -27.06 88.72 12.41
CA MET A 1 -26.30 87.87 13.37
C MET A 1 -27.31 87.19 14.28
N GLY A 2 -27.72 85.97 13.96
CA GLY A 2 -28.66 85.18 14.76
C GLY A 2 -27.88 84.34 15.78
N GLY A 3 -27.98 84.70 17.06
CA GLY A 3 -27.36 83.95 18.14
C GLY A 3 -28.01 82.57 18.30
N PHE A 4 -27.36 81.55 17.77
CA PHE A 4 -27.72 80.15 18.02
C PHE A 4 -27.39 79.81 19.47
N LYS A 5 -28.43 79.70 20.31
CA LYS A 5 -28.30 79.35 21.73
C LYS A 5 -27.83 77.90 21.88
N ILE A 6 -26.56 77.74 22.24
CA ILE A 6 -25.88 76.47 22.57
C ILE A 6 -26.63 75.67 23.66
N SER A 7 -27.50 76.31 24.47
CA SER A 7 -28.23 75.63 25.55
C SER A 7 -29.25 74.59 25.07
N ASN A 8 -29.73 74.64 23.82
CA ASN A 8 -30.72 73.68 23.33
C ASN A 8 -30.09 72.38 22.83
N ILE A 9 -28.84 72.41 22.36
CA ILE A 9 -28.11 71.20 21.93
C ILE A 9 -27.70 70.38 23.15
N LEU A 10 -27.29 71.03 24.25
CA LEU A 10 -26.94 70.35 25.49
C LEU A 10 -28.14 69.65 26.15
N LYS A 11 -29.33 70.24 26.08
CA LYS A 11 -30.56 69.66 26.66
C LYS A 11 -31.07 68.44 25.88
N ILE A 12 -30.91 68.42 24.56
CA ILE A 12 -31.29 67.26 23.75
C ILE A 12 -30.36 66.09 24.08
N GLY A 13 -29.03 66.31 24.09
CA GLY A 13 -28.06 65.26 24.42
C GLY A 13 -28.23 64.64 25.81
N ILE A 14 -28.57 65.44 26.83
CA ILE A 14 -28.76 64.94 28.20
C ILE A 14 -30.02 64.08 28.35
N VAL A 15 -31.04 64.24 27.50
CA VAL A 15 -32.27 63.43 27.58
C VAL A 15 -32.26 62.28 26.58
N THR A 16 -31.71 62.47 25.37
CA THR A 16 -31.69 61.40 24.35
C THR A 16 -30.68 60.32 24.67
N VAL A 17 -29.52 60.63 25.26
CA VAL A 17 -28.52 59.61 25.60
C VAL A 17 -29.02 58.62 26.66
N PRO A 18 -29.61 59.04 27.80
CA PRO A 18 -30.16 58.09 28.75
C PRO A 18 -31.35 57.33 28.19
N VAL A 19 -32.19 57.94 27.35
CA VAL A 19 -33.32 57.24 26.71
C VAL A 19 -32.83 56.21 25.70
N ILE A 20 -31.80 56.51 24.91
CA ILE A 20 -31.14 55.56 23.99
C ILE A 20 -30.42 54.47 24.78
N ILE A 21 -29.79 54.77 25.92
CA ILE A 21 -29.18 53.76 26.80
C ILE A 21 -30.27 52.90 27.45
N LEU A 22 -31.40 53.47 27.89
CA LEU A 22 -32.52 52.71 28.45
C LEU A 22 -33.22 51.85 27.40
N LEU A 23 -33.37 52.36 26.17
CA LEU A 23 -33.85 51.58 25.03
C LEU A 23 -32.83 50.51 24.65
N LEU A 24 -31.54 50.83 24.61
CA LEU A 24 -30.49 49.83 24.38
C LEU A 24 -30.41 48.82 25.52
N LEU A 25 -30.79 49.13 26.76
CA LEU A 25 -30.85 48.21 27.89
C LEU A 25 -32.17 47.42 27.95
N ALA A 26 -33.28 48.00 27.47
CA ALA A 26 -34.59 47.35 27.39
C ALA A 26 -34.74 46.49 26.13
N PHE A 27 -34.00 46.80 25.08
CA PHE A 27 -33.95 46.09 23.80
C PHE A 27 -32.61 45.42 23.53
N THR A 28 -31.58 45.57 24.39
CA THR A 28 -30.57 44.51 24.44
C THR A 28 -31.33 43.29 24.90
N PRO A 29 -31.38 42.22 24.08
CA PRO A 29 -32.05 41.02 24.51
C PRO A 29 -31.45 40.64 25.86
N CYS A 30 -32.30 40.44 26.88
CA CYS A 30 -31.92 39.73 28.10
C CYS A 30 -31.24 38.37 27.81
N ALA A 31 -31.16 37.95 26.53
CA ALA A 31 -30.42 36.81 26.01
C ALA A 31 -28.90 36.84 26.25
N TYR A 32 -28.29 37.95 26.70
CA TYR A 32 -26.85 37.97 27.02
C TYR A 32 -26.52 37.97 28.51
N ALA A 33 -27.53 38.00 29.39
CA ALA A 33 -27.30 37.69 30.80
C ALA A 33 -27.24 36.16 30.97
N GLU A 34 -26.15 35.53 30.53
CA GLU A 34 -25.74 34.21 31.00
C GLU A 34 -25.41 34.35 32.49
N THR A 35 -26.45 34.42 33.32
CA THR A 35 -26.27 34.40 34.76
C THR A 35 -25.68 33.05 35.13
N SER A 36 -24.60 33.06 35.91
CA SER A 36 -23.97 31.87 36.53
C SER A 36 -24.93 31.01 37.38
N SER A 37 -26.21 31.39 37.46
CA SER A 37 -27.32 30.70 38.12
C SER A 37 -28.16 29.82 37.20
N ASN A 38 -27.83 29.69 35.91
CA ASN A 38 -28.54 28.74 35.05
C ASN A 38 -28.42 27.32 35.62
N PRO A 39 -29.53 26.57 35.71
CA PRO A 39 -29.50 25.22 36.25
C PRO A 39 -28.55 24.35 35.41
N LYS A 40 -27.74 23.53 36.09
CA LYS A 40 -26.89 22.55 35.41
C LYS A 40 -27.78 21.63 34.58
N LEU A 41 -27.58 21.67 33.27
CA LEU A 41 -28.29 20.84 32.32
C LEU A 41 -27.39 19.68 31.92
N THR A 42 -27.91 18.46 32.02
CA THR A 42 -27.25 17.27 31.49
C THR A 42 -27.35 17.37 29.97
N ARG A 43 -26.21 17.61 29.32
CA ARG A 43 -26.13 17.70 27.85
C ARG A 43 -25.76 16.34 27.28
N MET A 44 -26.63 15.82 26.43
CA MET A 44 -26.42 14.57 25.75
C MET A 44 -26.28 14.83 24.25
N LEU A 45 -25.25 14.26 23.65
CA LEU A 45 -25.10 14.16 22.20
C LEU A 45 -25.45 12.73 21.78
N GLU A 46 -26.39 12.58 20.85
CA GLU A 46 -26.61 11.34 20.11
C GLU A 46 -26.22 11.58 18.65
N LEU A 47 -25.24 10.83 18.14
CA LEU A 47 -24.82 10.87 16.74
C LEU A 47 -25.20 9.55 16.06
N LYS A 48 -26.00 9.63 15.00
CA LYS A 48 -26.31 8.51 14.13
C LYS A 48 -25.56 8.67 12.82
N VAL A 49 -24.70 7.73 12.48
CA VAL A 49 -23.89 7.73 11.24
C VAL A 49 -24.46 6.70 10.27
N PHE A 50 -24.68 7.12 9.03
CA PHE A 50 -25.26 6.30 7.97
C PHE A 50 -24.19 5.92 6.95
N SER A 51 -24.43 4.81 6.25
CA SER A 51 -23.51 4.27 5.24
C SER A 51 -23.28 5.18 4.03
N ASN A 52 -24.20 6.10 3.74
CA ASN A 52 -24.10 7.08 2.67
C ASN A 52 -23.30 8.33 3.04
N SER A 53 -22.45 8.28 4.08
CA SER A 53 -21.67 9.42 4.60
C SER A 53 -22.53 10.60 5.09
N THR A 54 -23.78 10.34 5.43
CA THR A 54 -24.66 11.27 6.15
C THR A 54 -24.59 10.98 7.64
N ALA A 55 -24.74 12.01 8.46
CA ALA A 55 -24.96 11.85 9.89
C ALA A 55 -26.18 12.65 10.35
N ILE A 56 -26.77 12.19 11.45
CA ILE A 56 -27.77 12.91 12.23
C ILE A 56 -27.20 13.15 13.61
N ALA A 57 -27.02 14.41 13.98
CA ALA A 57 -26.61 14.81 15.31
C ALA A 57 -27.82 15.36 16.06
N LYS A 58 -28.08 14.79 17.23
CA LYS A 58 -29.10 15.23 18.15
C LYS A 58 -28.42 15.67 19.44
N VAL A 59 -28.62 16.93 19.81
CA VAL A 59 -28.30 17.39 21.17
C VAL A 59 -29.60 17.46 21.94
N SER A 60 -29.64 16.76 23.07
CA SER A 60 -30.69 16.90 24.06
C SER A 60 -30.15 17.43 25.36
N SER A 61 -31.05 18.09 26.09
CA SER A 61 -30.73 18.71 27.35
C SER A 61 -31.81 18.38 28.37
N THR A 62 -31.44 17.66 29.42
CA THR A 62 -32.34 17.36 30.53
C THR A 62 -31.91 18.12 31.78
N SER A 63 -32.87 18.78 32.45
CA SER A 63 -32.65 19.36 33.78
C SER A 63 -33.13 18.36 34.83
N LEU A 64 -32.43 18.29 35.96
CA LEU A 64 -32.94 17.59 37.16
C LEU A 64 -34.32 18.09 37.59
N VAL A 65 -34.71 19.32 37.22
CA VAL A 65 -36.04 19.89 37.45
C VAL A 65 -36.57 20.52 36.16
N TRP A 66 -36.85 19.70 35.12
CA TRP A 66 -37.34 20.18 33.82
C TRP A 66 -38.53 21.13 33.94
N SER A 67 -39.51 20.85 34.81
CA SER A 67 -40.68 21.72 35.01
C SER A 67 -40.30 23.15 35.44
N PHE A 68 -39.27 23.29 36.29
CA PHE A 68 -38.75 24.60 36.70
C PHE A 68 -38.03 25.28 35.53
N PHE A 69 -37.09 24.58 34.87
CA PHE A 69 -36.38 25.14 33.73
C PHE A 69 -37.34 25.55 32.60
N LYS A 70 -38.32 24.70 32.33
CA LYS A 70 -39.35 24.92 31.32
C LYS A 70 -40.07 26.25 31.56
N LYS A 71 -40.65 26.39 32.75
CA LYS A 71 -41.45 27.55 33.15
C LYS A 71 -40.64 28.85 33.20
N TYR A 72 -39.41 28.80 33.70
CA TYR A 72 -38.64 30.01 34.01
C TYR A 72 -37.59 30.40 32.97
N TYR A 73 -37.26 29.52 32.01
CA TYR A 73 -36.19 29.77 31.05
C TYR A 73 -36.58 29.37 29.62
N TYR A 74 -37.11 28.17 29.43
CA TYR A 74 -37.39 27.65 28.08
C TYR A 74 -38.60 28.34 27.44
N GLU A 75 -39.76 28.33 28.10
CA GLU A 75 -41.01 28.92 27.58
C GLU A 75 -40.90 30.44 27.36
N LEU A 76 -39.98 31.10 28.07
CA LEU A 76 -39.71 32.52 27.87
C LEU A 76 -39.01 32.81 26.54
N ASN A 77 -38.21 31.88 26.02
CA ASN A 77 -37.48 32.05 24.77
C ASN A 77 -37.06 30.71 24.14
N GLU A 78 -38.02 29.93 23.64
CA GLU A 78 -37.74 28.61 23.06
C GLU A 78 -36.78 28.68 21.88
N SER A 79 -36.93 29.72 21.05
CA SER A 79 -36.09 29.95 19.87
C SER A 79 -34.62 30.14 20.23
N TYR A 80 -34.33 30.82 21.35
CA TYR A 80 -32.96 30.94 21.85
C TYR A 80 -32.35 29.59 22.19
N TRP A 81 -33.05 28.73 22.93
CA TRP A 81 -32.54 27.42 23.32
C TRP A 81 -32.34 26.48 22.14
N HIS A 82 -33.24 26.53 21.15
CA HIS A 82 -33.08 25.81 19.90
C HIS A 82 -31.87 26.33 19.11
N TYR A 83 -31.75 27.65 18.91
CA TYR A 83 -30.61 28.23 18.19
C TYR A 83 -29.29 27.95 18.90
N TYR A 84 -29.27 28.02 20.24
CA TYR A 84 -28.12 27.65 21.05
C TYR A 84 -27.69 26.20 20.79
N ALA A 85 -28.62 25.24 20.81
CA ALA A 85 -28.30 23.84 20.51
C ALA A 85 -27.83 23.64 19.05
N VAL A 86 -28.44 24.33 18.08
CA VAL A 86 -27.99 24.33 16.68
C VAL A 86 -26.55 24.83 16.60
N ASP A 87 -26.26 26.02 17.16
CA ASP A 87 -24.93 26.63 17.16
C ASP A 87 -23.87 25.69 17.76
N ARG A 88 -24.20 24.99 18.84
CA ARG A 88 -23.29 24.03 19.48
C ARG A 88 -22.99 22.83 18.58
N ILE A 89 -23.98 22.25 17.91
CA ILE A 89 -23.75 21.16 16.93
C ILE A 89 -22.92 21.66 15.74
N VAL A 90 -23.26 22.83 15.19
CA VAL A 90 -22.54 23.44 14.07
C VAL A 90 -21.08 23.68 14.42
N LYS A 91 -20.78 24.22 15.61
CA LYS A 91 -19.40 24.42 16.09
C LYS A 91 -18.66 23.10 16.35
N MET A 92 -19.35 22.12 16.95
CA MET A 92 -18.79 20.81 17.30
C MET A 92 -18.23 20.05 16.09
N PHE A 93 -18.91 20.15 14.95
CA PHE A 93 -18.53 19.50 13.69
C PHE A 93 -17.97 20.48 12.63
N ARG A 94 -17.91 21.78 12.96
CA ARG A 94 -17.55 22.86 12.04
C ARG A 94 -18.33 22.77 10.72
N LEU A 95 -19.66 22.69 10.84
CA LEU A 95 -20.55 22.45 9.70
C LEU A 95 -20.61 23.68 8.78
N SER A 96 -20.40 23.48 7.48
CA SER A 96 -20.65 24.50 6.45
C SER A 96 -22.09 24.48 5.92
N ASP A 97 -22.74 23.31 5.95
CA ASP A 97 -24.14 23.12 5.55
C ASP A 97 -24.80 22.06 6.44
N TYR A 98 -26.12 22.19 6.65
CA TYR A 98 -26.93 21.29 7.46
C TYR A 98 -28.43 21.54 7.27
N HIS A 99 -29.24 20.54 7.59
CA HIS A 99 -30.70 20.67 7.65
C HIS A 99 -31.23 20.34 9.04
N ILE A 100 -32.12 21.19 9.55
CA ILE A 100 -32.81 20.94 10.81
C ILE A 100 -33.95 19.95 10.54
N LEU A 101 -33.88 18.76 11.14
CA LEU A 101 -34.90 17.73 11.02
C LEU A 101 -36.02 17.95 12.04
N ARG A 102 -35.64 18.27 13.27
CA ARG A 102 -36.56 18.42 14.40
C ARG A 102 -35.99 19.37 15.44
N MET A 103 -36.87 20.15 16.05
CA MET A 103 -36.61 20.94 17.25
C MET A 103 -37.85 20.89 18.16
N GLY A 104 -37.66 20.89 19.47
CA GLY A 104 -38.76 21.01 20.43
C GLY A 104 -38.55 20.22 21.71
N GLU A 105 -39.62 20.14 22.50
CA GLU A 105 -39.65 19.40 23.78
C GLU A 105 -39.59 17.88 23.58
N GLU A 106 -38.89 17.20 24.49
CA GLU A 106 -38.85 15.74 24.55
C GLU A 106 -39.92 15.18 25.50
N THR A 107 -40.46 14.01 25.17
CA THR A 107 -41.50 13.34 25.98
C THR A 107 -41.07 13.01 27.40
N GLN A 108 -39.76 12.83 27.63
CA GLN A 108 -39.18 12.53 28.94
C GLN A 108 -38.78 13.80 29.72
N GLY A 109 -39.14 14.98 29.21
CA GLY A 109 -38.67 16.26 29.69
C GLY A 109 -37.31 16.62 29.10
N GLY A 110 -37.10 17.92 28.89
CA GLY A 110 -35.97 18.44 28.15
C GLY A 110 -36.37 19.01 26.80
N PHE A 111 -35.40 19.57 26.09
CA PHE A 111 -35.55 19.95 24.70
C PHE A 111 -34.45 19.26 23.89
N ALA A 112 -34.73 19.05 22.61
CA ALA A 112 -33.78 18.50 21.67
C ALA A 112 -33.80 19.24 20.33
N VAL A 113 -32.64 19.28 19.70
CA VAL A 113 -32.45 19.68 18.32
C VAL A 113 -31.77 18.54 17.59
N GLU A 114 -32.31 18.18 16.43
CA GLU A 114 -31.80 17.13 15.55
C GLU A 114 -31.48 17.75 14.19
N LEU A 115 -30.23 17.64 13.77
CA LEU A 115 -29.70 18.12 12.52
C LEU A 115 -29.20 16.95 11.68
N THR A 116 -29.30 17.05 10.36
CA THR A 116 -28.60 16.17 9.43
C THR A 116 -27.58 16.94 8.61
N PHE A 117 -26.45 16.31 8.30
CA PHE A 117 -25.38 16.88 7.49
C PHE A 117 -24.61 15.77 6.75
N GLN A 118 -23.94 16.15 5.65
CA GLN A 118 -23.01 15.24 4.97
C GLN A 118 -21.60 15.39 5.57
N PHE A 119 -20.83 14.30 5.55
CA PHE A 119 -19.43 14.34 6.00
C PHE A 119 -18.55 15.31 5.20
N ASN A 120 -18.90 15.61 3.94
CA ASN A 120 -18.18 16.61 3.16
C ASN A 120 -18.41 18.05 3.67
N ASP A 121 -19.51 18.29 4.39
CA ASP A 121 -19.82 19.60 5.00
C ASP A 121 -19.28 19.71 6.43
N CYS A 122 -18.64 18.65 6.93
CA CYS A 122 -18.08 18.56 8.27
C CYS A 122 -16.59 18.92 8.25
N GLY A 123 -16.25 20.12 8.71
CA GLY A 123 -14.85 20.58 8.78
C GLY A 123 -13.98 19.81 9.78
N THR A 124 -14.55 18.90 10.57
CA THR A 124 -13.83 18.00 11.48
C THR A 124 -13.73 16.56 10.97
N TYR A 125 -14.21 16.27 9.77
CA TYR A 125 -14.04 14.96 9.12
C TYR A 125 -12.86 14.95 8.14
N GLU A 126 -11.95 14.00 8.34
CA GLU A 126 -10.81 13.76 7.47
C GLU A 126 -11.09 12.57 6.56
N LYS A 127 -11.39 12.88 5.30
CA LYS A 127 -11.79 11.88 4.30
C LYS A 127 -10.76 10.76 4.10
N ASP A 128 -9.48 11.10 4.05
CA ASP A 128 -8.42 10.12 3.76
C ASP A 128 -8.27 9.11 4.89
N SER A 129 -8.19 9.60 6.14
CA SER A 129 -8.05 8.77 7.34
C SER A 129 -9.38 8.17 7.83
N GLY A 130 -10.52 8.66 7.33
CA GLY A 130 -11.84 8.29 7.83
C GLY A 130 -12.06 8.73 9.28
N ARG A 131 -11.33 9.75 9.74
CA ARG A 131 -11.36 10.24 11.12
C ARG A 131 -12.40 11.34 11.25
N LEU A 132 -13.38 11.15 12.13
CA LEU A 132 -14.31 12.20 12.55
C LEU A 132 -13.93 12.68 13.94
N ARG A 133 -13.72 13.99 14.08
CA ARG A 133 -13.48 14.64 15.36
C ARG A 133 -14.74 15.35 15.85
N ILE A 134 -15.07 15.15 17.11
CA ILE A 134 -16.20 15.78 17.81
C ILE A 134 -15.61 16.74 18.84
N VAL A 135 -15.78 18.04 18.64
CA VAL A 135 -15.28 19.05 19.59
C VAL A 135 -16.37 19.35 20.62
N ASP A 136 -16.05 19.27 21.92
CA ASP A 136 -17.00 19.66 22.97
C ASP A 136 -17.16 21.19 23.00
N SER A 137 -18.03 21.69 22.12
CA SER A 137 -18.30 23.13 21.99
C SER A 137 -18.99 23.74 23.21
N PHE A 138 -19.45 22.93 24.18
CA PHE A 138 -20.05 23.45 25.42
C PHE A 138 -19.00 23.97 26.40
N LYS A 139 -17.75 23.48 26.32
CA LYS A 139 -16.66 23.88 27.22
C LYS A 139 -16.27 25.33 27.16
N GLU A 140 -16.47 26.00 26.02
CA GLU A 140 -16.21 27.43 25.87
C GLU A 140 -17.01 28.28 26.88
N ASN A 141 -18.13 27.75 27.39
CA ASN A 141 -18.96 28.42 28.39
C ASN A 141 -18.87 27.79 29.79
N GLY A 142 -17.88 26.93 30.04
CA GLY A 142 -17.78 26.18 31.30
C GLY A 142 -18.83 25.07 31.46
N GLU A 143 -19.49 24.67 30.37
CA GLU A 143 -20.36 23.48 30.30
C GLU A 143 -19.58 22.28 29.68
N TYR A 144 -20.18 21.09 29.60
CA TYR A 144 -19.56 19.93 28.93
C TYR A 144 -20.60 18.92 28.47
N LEU A 145 -20.23 18.06 27.53
CA LEU A 145 -21.02 16.90 27.14
C LEU A 145 -20.97 15.83 28.23
N SER A 146 -22.08 15.64 28.94
CA SER A 146 -22.18 14.62 30.00
C SER A 146 -22.28 13.20 29.46
N LEU A 147 -22.86 13.05 28.28
CA LEU A 147 -23.09 11.76 27.63
C LEU A 147 -22.99 11.92 26.13
N ILE A 148 -22.22 11.06 25.49
CA ILE A 148 -22.12 10.98 24.04
C ILE A 148 -22.47 9.56 23.63
N LYS A 149 -23.50 9.41 22.81
CA LYS A 149 -23.93 8.13 22.24
C LYS A 149 -23.75 8.17 20.74
N ILE A 150 -22.98 7.24 20.20
CA ILE A 150 -22.77 7.08 18.77
C ILE A 150 -23.47 5.80 18.36
N LYS A 151 -24.26 5.85 17.29
CA LYS A 151 -24.81 4.70 16.60
C LYS A 151 -24.42 4.80 15.14
N SER A 152 -23.90 3.74 14.54
CA SER A 152 -23.31 3.81 13.21
C SER A 152 -23.71 2.59 12.40
N GLU A 153 -24.20 2.79 11.18
CA GLU A 153 -24.43 1.72 10.22
C GLU A 153 -23.11 1.10 9.70
N ILE A 154 -22.05 1.91 9.71
CA ILE A 154 -20.68 1.49 9.38
C ILE A 154 -19.91 1.16 10.66
N ASN A 155 -18.92 0.29 10.54
CA ASN A 155 -18.11 -0.10 11.71
C ASN A 155 -17.23 1.05 12.18
N ILE A 156 -17.12 1.20 13.50
CA ILE A 156 -16.16 2.10 14.13
C ILE A 156 -14.95 1.24 14.52
N TYR A 157 -13.81 1.48 13.86
CA TYR A 157 -12.61 0.66 14.02
C TYR A 157 -11.74 1.10 15.19
N ASP A 158 -11.77 2.39 15.51
CA ASP A 158 -11.10 2.96 16.65
C ASP A 158 -11.85 4.19 17.14
N CYS A 159 -11.61 4.57 18.39
CA CYS A 159 -12.13 5.78 18.98
C CYS A 159 -11.23 6.27 20.12
N SER A 160 -11.34 7.55 20.46
CA SER A 160 -10.62 8.17 21.57
C SER A 160 -11.51 9.20 22.27
N PRO A 161 -11.48 9.31 23.60
CA PRO A 161 -10.67 8.52 24.56
C PRO A 161 -11.20 7.09 24.74
N ARG A 162 -10.31 6.13 25.05
CA ARG A 162 -10.67 4.70 25.18
C ARG A 162 -11.04 4.28 26.60
N ASP A 163 -10.52 4.98 27.60
CA ASP A 163 -10.65 4.68 29.03
C ASP A 163 -12.05 4.99 29.59
N ARG A 164 -12.91 5.66 28.83
CA ARG A 164 -14.20 6.21 29.28
C ARG A 164 -15.42 5.61 28.60
N ILE A 165 -15.22 4.52 27.87
CA ILE A 165 -16.28 3.94 27.06
C ILE A 165 -16.97 2.81 27.87
N TRP A 166 -18.27 2.60 27.69
CA TRP A 166 -18.99 1.40 28.19
C TRP A 166 -19.69 0.63 27.03
N PRO A 167 -19.59 -0.72 26.90
CA PRO A 167 -18.85 -1.72 27.70
C PRO A 167 -17.45 -2.09 27.13
N PHE A 168 -16.51 -2.53 27.98
CA PHE A 168 -15.06 -2.73 27.74
C PHE A 168 -14.55 -3.62 26.57
N THR A 169 -15.37 -3.94 25.58
CA THR A 169 -15.03 -4.80 24.41
C THR A 169 -15.24 -4.04 23.10
N TRP A 170 -14.17 -3.45 22.55
CA TRP A 170 -14.25 -2.24 21.69
C TRP A 170 -13.97 -2.37 20.21
N LEU A 171 -13.53 -3.53 19.73
CA LEU A 171 -13.13 -3.61 18.33
C LEU A 171 -14.37 -3.87 17.46
N TYR A 172 -14.66 -2.92 16.56
CA TYR A 172 -15.74 -2.95 15.54
C TYR A 172 -17.16 -2.86 16.11
N THR A 173 -17.37 -1.98 17.06
CA THR A 173 -18.73 -1.70 17.49
C THR A 173 -19.42 -0.78 16.49
N ARG A 174 -20.74 -0.93 16.40
CA ARG A 174 -21.64 0.04 15.76
C ARG A 174 -22.20 1.03 16.75
N GLU A 175 -21.87 0.86 18.03
CA GLU A 175 -22.37 1.68 19.12
C GLU A 175 -21.23 2.03 20.08
N ILE A 176 -21.15 3.29 20.48
CA ILE A 176 -20.15 3.81 21.44
C ILE A 176 -20.87 4.73 22.40
N GLU A 177 -20.57 4.60 23.69
CA GLU A 177 -21.07 5.52 24.70
C GLU A 177 -19.93 6.05 25.56
N TRP A 178 -19.76 7.38 25.61
CA TRP A 178 -18.89 8.05 26.56
C TRP A 178 -19.70 8.72 27.66
N TYR A 179 -19.29 8.49 28.91
CA TYR A 179 -19.89 9.11 30.09
C TYR A 179 -18.88 10.04 30.76
N ASN A 180 -19.25 11.31 30.93
CA ASN A 180 -18.42 12.30 31.60
C ASN A 180 -19.12 12.79 32.87
N THR A 181 -18.39 12.76 33.98
CA THR A 181 -18.87 13.11 35.34
C THR A 181 -18.67 14.59 35.67
N GLY A 182 -17.78 15.28 34.96
CA GLY A 182 -17.43 16.67 35.26
C GLY A 182 -16.68 17.38 34.13
N LEU A 183 -16.67 18.71 34.20
CA LEU A 183 -16.06 19.62 33.21
C LEU A 183 -14.57 19.31 32.96
N TYR A 184 -13.80 19.12 34.04
CA TYR A 184 -12.37 18.86 33.96
C TYR A 184 -12.03 17.43 33.52
N GLU A 185 -13.00 16.52 33.62
CA GLU A 185 -12.81 15.13 33.24
C GLU A 185 -13.23 14.89 31.78
N ALA A 186 -14.25 15.58 31.29
CA ALA A 186 -14.64 15.51 29.89
C ALA A 186 -13.43 15.86 29.00
N PRO A 187 -13.13 15.10 27.93
CA PRO A 187 -12.19 15.51 26.90
C PRO A 187 -12.63 16.80 26.19
N ASP A 188 -11.68 17.54 25.63
CA ASP A 188 -12.03 18.65 24.71
C ASP A 188 -12.47 18.12 23.34
N GLU A 189 -11.97 16.94 22.95
CA GLU A 189 -12.22 16.34 21.65
C GLU A 189 -12.39 14.83 21.78
N TYR A 190 -13.31 14.29 20.98
CA TYR A 190 -13.54 12.85 20.80
C TYR A 190 -13.25 12.49 19.35
N TYR A 191 -12.78 11.27 19.13
CA TYR A 191 -12.40 10.80 17.81
C TYR A 191 -13.10 9.49 17.49
N LEU A 192 -13.56 9.38 16.26
CA LEU A 192 -14.10 8.16 15.66
C LEU A 192 -13.31 7.86 14.39
N PHE A 193 -12.91 6.60 14.21
CA PHE A 193 -12.19 6.15 13.03
C PHE A 193 -13.05 5.12 12.29
N PHE A 194 -13.48 5.50 11.09
CA PHE A 194 -14.27 4.64 10.20
C PHE A 194 -13.39 3.87 9.19
N LYS A 195 -12.06 4.06 9.25
CA LYS A 195 -11.07 3.30 8.50
C LYS A 195 -9.98 2.79 9.44
N ILE A 196 -9.35 1.70 9.02
CA ILE A 196 -8.30 0.99 9.74
C ILE A 196 -6.95 1.55 9.28
N PRO A 197 -6.12 2.11 10.17
CA PRO A 197 -4.74 2.41 9.85
C PRO A 197 -3.96 1.11 9.66
N ILE A 198 -3.37 0.93 8.48
CA ILE A 198 -2.53 -0.22 8.15
C ILE A 198 -1.17 0.29 7.75
N ARG A 199 -0.14 -0.17 8.48
CA ARG A 199 1.24 0.07 8.10
C ARG A 199 1.63 -0.99 7.08
N VAL A 200 1.87 -0.59 5.84
CA VAL A 200 2.39 -1.49 4.81
C VAL A 200 3.90 -1.33 4.75
N ILE A 201 4.62 -2.45 4.76
CA ILE A 201 6.08 -2.50 4.66
C ILE A 201 6.51 -3.43 3.53
N THR A 202 7.64 -3.09 2.89
CA THR A 202 8.29 -3.92 1.88
C THR A 202 9.78 -4.05 2.17
N ASN A 203 10.44 -5.03 1.55
CA ASN A 203 11.90 -5.18 1.56
C ASN A 203 12.55 -4.62 0.29
N LEU A 204 11.89 -3.69 -0.40
CA LEU A 204 12.42 -3.02 -1.58
C LEU A 204 13.47 -1.98 -1.20
N PRO A 205 14.38 -1.61 -2.13
CA PRO A 205 15.28 -0.48 -1.95
C PRO A 205 14.53 0.82 -1.57
N PRO A 206 15.09 1.70 -0.72
CA PRO A 206 14.41 2.91 -0.26
C PRO A 206 14.04 3.92 -1.37
N ASP A 207 14.74 3.87 -2.50
CA ASP A 207 14.53 4.67 -3.70
C ASP A 207 13.48 4.08 -4.65
N SER A 208 12.95 2.88 -4.34
CA SER A 208 11.92 2.25 -5.17
C SER A 208 10.55 2.91 -4.98
N VAL A 209 9.87 3.14 -6.11
CA VAL A 209 8.45 3.49 -6.15
C VAL A 209 7.67 2.23 -6.47
N TRP A 210 6.64 1.94 -5.71
CA TRP A 210 5.78 0.79 -5.93
C TRP A 210 4.32 1.17 -5.76
N ARG A 211 3.44 0.52 -6.53
CA ARG A 211 2.01 0.74 -6.44
C ARG A 211 1.36 -0.27 -5.53
N LEU A 212 0.64 0.26 -4.56
CA LEU A 212 -0.33 -0.48 -3.77
C LEU A 212 -1.71 -0.29 -4.41
N TYR A 213 -2.57 -1.27 -4.33
CA TYR A 213 -3.96 -1.18 -4.74
C TYR A 213 -4.85 -1.50 -3.55
N VAL A 214 -5.78 -0.60 -3.25
CA VAL A 214 -6.87 -0.84 -2.29
C VAL A 214 -8.14 -0.99 -3.10
N ASP A 215 -8.73 -2.19 -3.10
CA ASP A 215 -9.93 -2.50 -3.89
C ASP A 215 -9.80 -2.10 -5.36
N SER A 216 -8.66 -2.47 -5.96
CA SER A 216 -8.26 -2.16 -7.34
C SER A 216 -7.97 -0.68 -7.64
N LYS A 217 -8.02 0.21 -6.65
CA LYS A 217 -7.65 1.62 -6.81
C LYS A 217 -6.18 1.82 -6.44
N PRO A 218 -5.35 2.39 -7.33
CA PRO A 218 -3.93 2.57 -7.07
C PRO A 218 -3.69 3.65 -6.00
N VAL A 219 -2.70 3.39 -5.16
CA VAL A 219 -2.10 4.29 -4.17
C VAL A 219 -0.59 4.20 -4.37
N GLU A 220 0.02 5.29 -4.80
CA GLU A 220 1.47 5.34 -4.99
C GLU A 220 2.17 5.48 -3.65
N ILE A 221 3.17 4.63 -3.41
CA ILE A 221 3.94 4.64 -2.16
C ILE A 221 5.42 4.86 -2.49
N PHE A 222 6.01 5.80 -1.76
CA PHE A 222 7.43 6.09 -1.79
C PHE A 222 8.12 5.45 -0.58
N GLY A 223 9.24 4.78 -0.82
CA GLY A 223 10.04 4.15 0.22
C GLY A 223 9.54 2.76 0.65
N ASN A 224 10.08 2.27 1.76
CA ASN A 224 9.86 0.90 2.23
C ASN A 224 8.67 0.74 3.19
N SER A 225 8.05 1.85 3.60
CA SER A 225 6.87 1.80 4.47
C SER A 225 5.95 2.99 4.29
N SER A 226 4.65 2.75 4.44
CA SER A 226 3.64 3.80 4.47
C SER A 226 2.46 3.36 5.34
N THR A 227 1.71 4.33 5.86
CA THR A 227 0.46 4.07 6.56
C THR A 227 -0.69 4.46 5.64
N ILE A 228 -1.55 3.50 5.33
CA ILE A 228 -2.79 3.71 4.59
C ILE A 228 -3.98 3.54 5.53
N TYR A 229 -5.13 4.06 5.11
CA TYR A 229 -6.38 3.91 5.84
C TYR A 229 -7.39 3.21 4.94
N VAL A 230 -7.83 2.02 5.35
CA VAL A 230 -8.71 1.17 4.53
C VAL A 230 -9.99 0.82 5.27
N GLU A 231 -11.03 0.47 4.51
CA GLU A 231 -12.26 -0.07 5.09
C GLU A 231 -12.06 -1.55 5.43
N GLY A 232 -12.82 -2.06 6.41
CA GLY A 232 -12.85 -3.50 6.66
C GLY A 232 -13.44 -4.24 5.46
N GLY A 233 -12.89 -5.42 5.15
CA GLY A 233 -13.24 -6.16 3.93
C GLY A 233 -12.47 -5.71 2.68
N SER A 234 -11.68 -4.63 2.74
CA SER A 234 -10.85 -4.22 1.60
C SER A 234 -9.80 -5.29 1.26
N ILE A 235 -9.52 -5.40 -0.03
CA ILE A 235 -8.39 -6.17 -0.56
C ILE A 235 -7.24 -5.20 -0.78
N ILE A 236 -6.14 -5.43 -0.07
CA ILE A 236 -4.90 -4.71 -0.29
C ILE A 236 -4.02 -5.58 -1.17
N SER A 237 -3.54 -5.02 -2.27
CA SER A 237 -2.61 -5.71 -3.14
C SER A 237 -1.46 -4.80 -3.58
N VAL A 238 -0.43 -5.39 -4.15
CA VAL A 238 0.75 -4.72 -4.70
C VAL A 238 1.04 -5.22 -6.10
N GLU A 239 1.79 -4.46 -6.87
CA GLU A 239 2.30 -4.95 -8.15
C GLU A 239 3.13 -6.22 -7.92
N ARG A 240 2.73 -7.29 -8.61
CA ARG A 240 3.40 -8.59 -8.49
C ARG A 240 4.85 -8.51 -8.94
N ILE A 241 5.12 -7.72 -9.98
CA ILE A 241 6.43 -7.55 -10.59
C ILE A 241 6.75 -6.06 -10.58
N LEU A 242 7.92 -5.71 -10.05
CA LEU A 242 8.48 -4.37 -10.10
C LEU A 242 9.80 -4.44 -10.85
N GLU A 243 9.88 -3.78 -12.01
CA GLU A 243 11.10 -3.68 -12.80
C GLU A 243 12.03 -2.64 -12.16
N TYR A 244 13.30 -2.99 -11.97
CA TYR A 244 14.32 -2.11 -11.41
C TYR A 244 15.49 -2.03 -12.39
N GLY A 245 15.35 -1.15 -13.39
CA GLY A 245 16.25 -1.12 -14.55
C GLY A 245 15.92 -2.23 -15.55
N ASN A 246 16.87 -2.55 -16.44
CA ASN A 246 16.61 -3.46 -17.58
C ASN A 246 16.76 -4.95 -17.23
N ASP A 247 17.55 -5.28 -16.21
CA ASP A 247 18.00 -6.65 -15.95
C ASP A 247 17.75 -7.13 -14.51
N ILE A 248 17.00 -6.35 -13.72
CA ILE A 248 16.61 -6.70 -12.34
C ILE A 248 15.10 -6.48 -12.22
N TRP A 249 14.42 -7.44 -11.61
CA TRP A 249 13.05 -7.21 -11.15
C TRP A 249 12.84 -7.79 -9.76
N TYR A 250 11.76 -7.38 -9.13
CA TYR A 250 11.34 -7.83 -7.82
C TYR A 250 9.98 -8.50 -7.95
N VAL A 251 9.86 -9.75 -7.47
CA VAL A 251 8.63 -10.55 -7.56
C VAL A 251 8.01 -10.76 -6.19
N CYS A 252 6.76 -10.35 -6.01
CA CYS A 252 5.98 -10.64 -4.81
C CYS A 252 5.08 -11.87 -5.02
N TYR A 253 5.32 -12.94 -4.26
CA TYR A 253 4.55 -14.19 -4.39
C TYR A 253 3.18 -14.16 -3.70
N SER A 254 3.00 -13.24 -2.75
CA SER A 254 1.72 -13.02 -2.06
C SER A 254 1.30 -11.58 -2.25
N PRO A 255 0.93 -11.18 -3.50
CA PRO A 255 0.72 -9.80 -3.85
C PRO A 255 -0.59 -9.24 -3.31
N SER A 256 -1.40 -10.02 -2.58
CA SER A 256 -2.71 -9.61 -2.11
C SER A 256 -3.02 -10.16 -0.72
N VAL A 257 -3.61 -9.33 0.13
CA VAL A 257 -4.07 -9.67 1.47
C VAL A 257 -5.49 -9.14 1.66
N TYR A 258 -6.40 -10.02 2.08
CA TYR A 258 -7.76 -9.65 2.46
C TYR A 258 -7.80 -9.17 3.92
N ILE A 259 -8.37 -7.99 4.14
CA ILE A 259 -8.52 -7.43 5.48
C ILE A 259 -9.84 -7.89 6.08
N SER A 260 -9.78 -9.07 6.71
CA SER A 260 -10.92 -9.61 7.47
C SER A 260 -11.29 -8.72 8.66
N TYR A 261 -12.60 -8.55 8.87
CA TYR A 261 -13.19 -7.87 10.02
C TYR A 261 -12.76 -8.48 11.36
N ALA A 262 -12.44 -9.78 11.41
CA ALA A 262 -12.19 -10.50 12.66
C ALA A 262 -10.73 -10.42 13.17
N SER A 263 -9.80 -9.83 12.41
CA SER A 263 -8.35 -9.92 12.69
C SER A 263 -7.63 -8.57 12.78
N ILE A 264 -8.34 -7.47 13.06
CA ILE A 264 -7.75 -6.13 13.09
C ILE A 264 -7.31 -5.79 14.52
N THR A 265 -6.14 -6.26 14.92
CA THR A 265 -5.43 -5.57 16.01
C THR A 265 -5.11 -4.15 15.56
N LEU A 266 -5.36 -3.17 16.45
CA LEU A 266 -4.94 -1.78 16.24
C LEU A 266 -3.43 -1.79 15.99
N ASN A 267 -2.99 -1.25 14.85
CA ASN A 267 -1.63 -1.30 14.30
C ASN A 267 -1.27 -2.58 13.55
N ARG A 268 -2.12 -3.00 12.61
CA ARG A 268 -1.77 -4.08 11.68
C ARG A 268 -0.63 -3.64 10.77
N THR A 269 0.45 -4.42 10.78
CA THR A 269 1.53 -4.31 9.82
C THR A 269 1.36 -5.36 8.75
N LEU A 270 1.27 -4.94 7.48
CA LEU A 270 1.28 -5.84 6.33
C LEU A 270 2.67 -5.82 5.71
N SER A 271 3.28 -7.00 5.57
CA SER A 271 4.60 -7.13 4.94
C SER A 271 4.45 -7.81 3.59
N PHE A 272 4.81 -7.09 2.53
CA PHE A 272 4.94 -7.66 1.19
C PHE A 272 6.41 -7.95 0.93
N ARG A 273 6.73 -9.24 0.87
CA ARG A 273 8.08 -9.71 0.58
C ARG A 273 8.25 -9.88 -0.92
N TYR A 274 9.20 -9.15 -1.46
CA TYR A 274 9.69 -9.26 -2.82
C TYR A 274 10.96 -10.10 -2.85
N ILE A 275 11.04 -11.01 -3.82
CA ILE A 275 12.25 -11.74 -4.14
C ILE A 275 12.90 -11.02 -5.31
N LYS A 276 14.17 -10.65 -5.14
CA LYS A 276 14.98 -10.06 -6.19
C LYS A 276 15.34 -11.16 -7.18
N GLU A 277 15.09 -10.95 -8.46
CA GLU A 277 15.55 -11.86 -9.52
C GLU A 277 16.36 -11.09 -10.56
N TYR A 278 17.31 -11.80 -11.15
CA TYR A 278 18.21 -11.28 -12.18
C TYR A 278 17.87 -11.89 -13.53
N MET A 279 17.98 -11.08 -14.59
CA MET A 279 17.92 -11.59 -15.95
C MET A 279 19.17 -12.42 -16.23
N VAL A 280 18.96 -13.65 -16.68
CA VAL A 280 20.00 -14.53 -17.21
C VAL A 280 19.75 -14.75 -18.69
N TYR A 281 20.67 -14.28 -19.51
CA TYR A 281 20.64 -14.39 -20.97
C TYR A 281 21.66 -15.44 -21.43
N PHE A 282 21.21 -16.44 -22.16
CA PHE A 282 22.05 -17.45 -22.79
C PHE A 282 22.19 -17.12 -24.27
N ASP A 283 23.43 -16.83 -24.67
CA ASP A 283 23.72 -16.42 -26.02
C ASP A 283 23.70 -17.61 -27.00
N SER A 284 23.38 -17.32 -28.26
CA SER A 284 23.46 -18.31 -29.34
C SER A 284 24.86 -18.30 -29.94
N ARG A 285 25.51 -19.47 -29.98
CA ARG A 285 26.64 -19.72 -30.87
C ARG A 285 26.28 -20.84 -31.85
N ILE A 286 26.98 -20.88 -32.99
CA ILE A 286 26.69 -21.74 -34.14
C ILE A 286 26.55 -23.22 -33.74
N GLU A 287 27.25 -23.62 -32.67
CA GLU A 287 27.32 -24.98 -32.19
C GLU A 287 26.14 -25.41 -31.30
N ILE A 288 25.33 -24.47 -30.78
CA ILE A 288 24.20 -24.78 -29.87
C ILE A 288 22.86 -24.68 -30.59
N LYS A 289 22.03 -25.71 -30.45
CA LYS A 289 20.63 -25.69 -30.91
C LYS A 289 19.68 -25.33 -29.77
N ALA A 290 19.90 -25.90 -28.60
CA ALA A 290 19.07 -25.69 -27.43
C ALA A 290 19.88 -25.79 -26.12
N ILE A 291 19.32 -25.26 -25.04
CA ILE A 291 19.79 -25.48 -23.68
C ILE A 291 18.77 -26.31 -22.91
N VAL A 292 19.23 -27.05 -21.90
CA VAL A 292 18.36 -27.66 -20.89
C VAL A 292 18.52 -26.87 -19.60
N PHE A 293 17.49 -26.11 -19.24
CA PHE A 293 17.43 -25.27 -18.06
C PHE A 293 16.39 -25.84 -17.10
N ASN A 294 16.81 -26.22 -15.88
CA ASN A 294 15.96 -26.89 -14.88
C ASN A 294 15.20 -28.12 -15.43
N GLY A 295 15.85 -28.89 -16.29
CA GLY A 295 15.29 -30.12 -16.88
C GLY A 295 14.38 -29.92 -18.10
N LEU A 296 14.16 -28.68 -18.55
CA LEU A 296 13.36 -28.35 -19.73
C LEU A 296 14.24 -27.80 -20.85
N GLU A 297 13.93 -28.19 -22.08
CA GLU A 297 14.67 -27.78 -23.29
C GLU A 297 14.13 -26.45 -23.84
N TYR A 298 15.03 -25.52 -24.17
CA TYR A 298 14.72 -24.21 -24.76
C TYR A 298 15.67 -23.89 -25.91
N ALA A 299 15.14 -23.32 -27.00
CA ALA A 299 15.95 -22.84 -28.11
C ALA A 299 16.79 -21.61 -27.72
N VAL A 300 17.97 -21.45 -28.32
CA VAL A 300 18.84 -20.27 -28.12
C VAL A 300 18.67 -19.22 -29.24
N PRO A 301 18.86 -17.91 -28.96
CA PRO A 301 19.16 -17.32 -27.65
C PRO A 301 17.96 -17.43 -26.69
N PHE A 302 18.24 -17.60 -25.40
CA PHE A 302 17.22 -17.80 -24.38
C PHE A 302 17.41 -16.81 -23.24
N LYS A 303 16.33 -16.26 -22.70
CA LYS A 303 16.35 -15.39 -21.53
C LYS A 303 15.37 -15.89 -20.48
N THR A 304 15.77 -15.83 -19.23
CA THR A 304 14.92 -16.20 -18.10
C THR A 304 15.29 -15.40 -16.87
N TRP A 305 14.35 -15.28 -15.94
CA TRP A 305 14.56 -14.62 -14.67
C TRP A 305 14.84 -15.65 -13.59
N VAL A 306 15.86 -15.38 -12.78
CA VAL A 306 16.31 -16.30 -11.74
C VAL A 306 16.48 -15.55 -10.43
N ALA A 307 15.85 -16.05 -9.37
CA ALA A 307 15.96 -15.47 -8.03
C ALA A 307 17.43 -15.39 -7.58
N GLU A 308 17.78 -14.27 -6.94
CA GLU A 308 19.10 -14.02 -6.39
C GLU A 308 19.53 -15.16 -5.45
N ASN A 309 20.81 -15.54 -5.54
CA ASN A 309 21.44 -16.63 -4.81
C ASN A 309 20.86 -18.03 -5.11
N THR A 310 20.14 -18.20 -6.22
CA THR A 310 19.67 -19.51 -6.67
C THR A 310 20.76 -20.22 -7.47
N SER A 311 21.00 -21.50 -7.15
CA SER A 311 21.85 -22.38 -7.94
C SER A 311 21.09 -22.92 -9.14
N VAL A 312 21.66 -22.74 -10.33
CA VAL A 312 21.07 -23.18 -11.59
C VAL A 312 22.00 -24.21 -12.22
N ASN A 313 21.42 -25.29 -12.77
CA ASN A 313 22.12 -26.25 -13.61
C ASN A 313 21.66 -26.10 -15.06
N VAL A 314 22.61 -25.87 -15.96
CA VAL A 314 22.36 -25.65 -17.38
C VAL A 314 23.28 -26.52 -18.22
N SER A 315 22.67 -27.31 -19.11
CA SER A 315 23.40 -28.07 -20.13
C SER A 315 22.96 -27.64 -21.53
N VAL A 316 23.68 -28.10 -22.55
CA VAL A 316 23.45 -27.71 -23.96
C VAL A 316 23.20 -28.93 -24.84
N ILE A 317 22.44 -28.73 -25.90
CA ILE A 317 22.15 -29.75 -26.91
C ILE A 317 22.59 -29.20 -28.29
N PRO A 318 23.52 -29.88 -28.99
CA PRO A 318 24.31 -31.04 -28.52
C PRO A 318 25.43 -30.63 -27.54
N ALA A 319 25.74 -31.48 -26.56
CA ALA A 319 26.86 -31.27 -25.63
C ALA A 319 28.24 -31.57 -26.25
N TYR A 320 28.26 -32.23 -27.40
CA TYR A 320 29.45 -32.66 -28.14
C TYR A 320 29.23 -32.42 -29.63
N VAL A 321 30.16 -31.70 -30.26
CA VAL A 321 30.17 -31.46 -31.70
C VAL A 321 31.46 -32.06 -32.27
N GLN A 322 31.30 -33.10 -33.08
CA GLN A 322 32.42 -33.76 -33.75
C GLN A 322 32.95 -32.89 -34.89
N GLY A 323 34.24 -32.57 -34.86
CA GLY A 323 34.94 -31.90 -35.95
C GLY A 323 35.98 -32.81 -36.63
N SER A 324 36.58 -32.32 -37.71
CA SER A 324 37.54 -33.11 -38.51
C SER A 324 38.84 -33.43 -37.78
N PHE A 325 39.40 -32.50 -37.02
CA PHE A 325 40.62 -32.74 -36.22
C PHE A 325 40.45 -32.38 -34.74
N ILE A 326 39.46 -31.54 -34.45
CA ILE A 326 39.16 -31.01 -33.13
C ILE A 326 37.68 -31.27 -32.88
N ASN A 327 37.38 -31.95 -31.78
CA ASN A 327 36.06 -32.05 -31.21
C ASN A 327 35.81 -30.88 -30.28
N HIS A 328 34.57 -30.40 -30.22
CA HIS A 328 34.14 -29.36 -29.30
C HIS A 328 33.25 -30.00 -28.24
N VAL A 329 33.73 -30.01 -26.99
CA VAL A 329 33.00 -30.52 -25.83
C VAL A 329 32.53 -29.34 -24.99
N PHE A 330 31.25 -29.28 -24.69
CA PHE A 330 30.71 -28.24 -23.82
C PHE A 330 31.21 -28.42 -22.39
N ASP A 331 31.97 -27.44 -21.91
CA ASP A 331 32.63 -27.50 -20.60
C ASP A 331 31.94 -26.59 -19.56
N GLY A 332 31.26 -25.53 -20.02
CA GLY A 332 30.49 -24.66 -19.13
C GLY A 332 30.13 -23.32 -19.77
N TRP A 333 29.78 -22.36 -18.94
CA TRP A 333 29.44 -20.99 -19.35
C TRP A 333 30.54 -20.01 -18.98
N ILE A 334 30.70 -18.96 -19.79
CA ILE A 334 31.52 -17.79 -19.51
C ILE A 334 30.60 -16.58 -19.36
N ASP A 335 30.81 -15.78 -18.31
CA ASP A 335 30.06 -14.53 -18.09
C ASP A 335 30.63 -13.35 -18.90
N ASP A 336 29.97 -12.19 -18.83
CA ASP A 336 30.40 -10.96 -19.52
C ASP A 336 31.80 -10.48 -19.09
N ASN A 337 32.30 -10.89 -17.93
CA ASN A 337 33.64 -10.56 -17.44
C ASN A 337 34.71 -11.55 -17.92
N GLY A 338 34.33 -12.60 -18.65
CA GLY A 338 35.24 -13.66 -19.08
C GLY A 338 35.49 -14.75 -18.03
N GLU A 339 34.75 -14.76 -16.91
CA GLU A 339 34.89 -15.75 -15.86
C GLU A 339 34.17 -17.05 -16.23
N MET A 340 34.84 -18.19 -16.08
CA MET A 340 34.26 -19.51 -16.35
C MET A 340 33.46 -20.01 -15.14
N LEU A 341 32.15 -20.19 -15.32
CA LEU A 341 31.20 -20.57 -14.25
C LEU A 341 30.91 -22.09 -14.19
N GLY A 342 31.35 -22.88 -15.16
CA GLY A 342 31.03 -24.30 -15.27
C GLY A 342 29.58 -24.56 -15.74
N LYS A 343 29.03 -25.75 -15.42
CA LYS A 343 27.66 -26.17 -15.81
C LYS A 343 26.60 -25.82 -14.75
N SER A 344 27.05 -25.56 -13.53
CA SER A 344 26.19 -25.15 -12.42
C SER A 344 26.79 -23.92 -11.75
N PHE A 345 25.97 -22.89 -11.53
CA PHE A 345 26.43 -21.62 -10.98
C PHE A 345 25.34 -20.95 -10.14
N ILE A 346 25.74 -20.02 -9.29
CA ILE A 346 24.84 -19.25 -8.42
C ILE A 346 24.59 -17.89 -9.05
N VAL A 347 23.34 -17.49 -9.21
CA VAL A 347 22.98 -16.20 -9.82
C VAL A 347 23.05 -15.09 -8.77
N THR A 348 24.09 -14.26 -8.82
CA THR A 348 24.33 -13.15 -7.86
C THR A 348 24.19 -11.76 -8.48
N LYS A 349 24.10 -11.67 -9.81
CA LYS A 349 23.98 -10.44 -10.60
C LYS A 349 23.29 -10.77 -11.93
N PRO A 350 22.87 -9.78 -12.74
CA PRO A 350 22.53 -10.02 -14.14
C PRO A 350 23.67 -10.72 -14.88
N MET A 351 23.36 -11.70 -15.71
CA MET A 351 24.35 -12.50 -16.41
C MET A 351 23.99 -12.63 -17.88
N ARG A 352 24.96 -12.36 -18.76
CA ARG A 352 24.94 -12.88 -20.13
C ARG A 352 25.99 -13.96 -20.23
N LEU A 353 25.56 -15.12 -20.67
CA LEU A 353 26.32 -16.35 -20.64
C LEU A 353 26.59 -16.81 -22.05
N SER A 354 27.87 -16.87 -22.40
CA SER A 354 28.37 -17.48 -23.63
C SER A 354 28.80 -18.92 -23.34
N PRO A 355 28.54 -19.87 -24.24
CA PRO A 355 29.01 -21.23 -24.06
C PRO A 355 30.53 -21.32 -24.24
N PHE A 356 31.18 -22.04 -23.34
CA PHE A 356 32.60 -22.38 -23.42
C PHE A 356 32.80 -23.82 -23.86
N TRP A 357 33.63 -23.97 -24.89
CA TRP A 357 33.90 -25.24 -25.55
C TRP A 357 35.36 -25.61 -25.36
N ARG A 358 35.59 -26.73 -24.68
CA ARG A 358 36.92 -27.34 -24.64
C ARG A 358 37.18 -28.02 -25.98
N ARG A 359 38.38 -27.79 -26.51
CA ARG A 359 38.87 -28.42 -27.73
C ARG A 359 39.59 -29.71 -27.38
N GLU A 360 39.13 -30.83 -27.92
CA GLU A 360 39.76 -32.13 -27.75
C GLU A 360 40.21 -32.66 -29.11
N LEU A 361 41.40 -33.28 -29.17
CA LEU A 361 41.88 -33.87 -30.41
C LEU A 361 40.97 -35.03 -30.81
N ASN A 362 40.55 -35.03 -32.07
CA ASN A 362 39.83 -36.15 -32.63
C ASN A 362 40.82 -37.27 -32.99
N TYR A 363 41.17 -38.08 -31.98
CA TYR A 363 42.12 -39.18 -32.16
C TYR A 363 41.71 -40.14 -33.27
N THR A 364 40.41 -40.38 -33.47
CA THR A 364 39.93 -41.23 -34.57
C THR A 364 40.39 -40.71 -35.92
N ASN A 365 40.17 -39.43 -36.19
CA ASN A 365 40.56 -38.83 -37.48
C ASN A 365 42.08 -38.66 -37.59
N ILE A 366 42.77 -38.35 -36.49
CA ILE A 366 44.24 -38.31 -36.46
C ILE A 366 44.82 -39.70 -36.77
N THR A 367 44.29 -40.77 -36.15
CA THR A 367 44.69 -42.15 -36.42
C THR A 367 44.41 -42.53 -37.87
N ILE A 368 43.26 -42.16 -38.43
CA ILE A 368 42.95 -42.38 -39.85
C ILE A 368 44.00 -41.73 -40.74
N VAL A 369 44.35 -40.46 -40.48
CA VAL A 369 45.38 -39.75 -41.25
C VAL A 369 46.75 -40.41 -41.10
N ILE A 370 47.15 -40.80 -39.89
CA ILE A 370 48.41 -41.50 -39.64
C ILE A 370 48.45 -42.84 -40.40
N VAL A 371 47.37 -43.62 -40.37
CA VAL A 371 47.27 -44.90 -41.09
C VAL A 371 47.36 -44.68 -42.59
N VAL A 372 46.65 -43.68 -43.13
CA VAL A 372 46.72 -43.32 -44.56
C VAL A 372 48.14 -42.91 -44.96
N LEU A 373 48.84 -42.14 -44.11
CA LEU A 373 50.24 -41.76 -44.34
C LEU A 373 51.18 -42.97 -44.32
N ILE A 374 51.03 -43.88 -43.36
CA ILE A 374 51.85 -45.10 -43.26
C ILE A 374 51.63 -46.00 -44.48
N VAL A 375 50.38 -46.26 -44.85
CA VAL A 375 50.03 -47.06 -46.03
C VAL A 375 50.54 -46.40 -47.30
N GLY A 376 50.35 -45.08 -47.43
CA GLY A 376 50.86 -44.30 -48.55
C GLY A 376 52.39 -44.36 -48.69
N PHE A 377 53.13 -44.47 -47.58
CA PHE A 377 54.59 -44.61 -47.58
C PHE A 377 55.06 -46.05 -47.85
N LEU A 378 54.34 -47.06 -47.35
CA LEU A 378 54.70 -48.46 -47.52
C LEU A 378 54.39 -48.99 -48.94
N ILE A 379 53.32 -48.51 -49.60
CA ILE A 379 52.93 -48.97 -50.94
C ILE A 379 54.06 -48.81 -51.97
N PRO A 380 54.73 -47.64 -52.12
CA PRO A 380 55.85 -47.48 -53.04
C PRO A 380 57.01 -48.43 -52.76
N GLU A 381 57.33 -48.67 -51.48
CA GLU A 381 58.46 -49.52 -51.09
C GLU A 381 58.15 -51.01 -51.33
N VAL A 382 56.93 -51.44 -51.00
CA VAL A 382 56.45 -52.79 -51.35
C VAL A 382 56.45 -52.96 -52.88
N ARG A 383 55.96 -51.98 -53.64
CA ARG A 383 55.97 -52.02 -55.11
C ARG A 383 57.39 -52.10 -55.67
N LYS A 384 58.34 -51.36 -55.09
CA LYS A 384 59.76 -51.41 -55.46
C LYS A 384 60.35 -52.80 -55.19
N ARG A 385 60.10 -53.39 -54.02
CA ARG A 385 60.56 -54.74 -53.67
C ARG A 385 59.96 -55.81 -54.57
N VAL A 386 58.65 -55.76 -54.80
CA VAL A 386 57.97 -56.70 -55.72
C VAL A 386 58.53 -56.57 -57.14
N SER A 387 58.81 -55.35 -57.61
CA SER A 387 59.42 -55.14 -58.94
C SER A 387 60.83 -55.74 -59.02
N ILE A 388 61.65 -55.59 -57.97
CA ILE A 388 62.99 -56.20 -57.88
C ILE A 388 62.91 -57.73 -57.84
N GLU A 389 61.97 -58.29 -57.08
CA GLU A 389 61.78 -59.75 -56.96
C GLU A 389 61.35 -60.37 -58.30
N ILE A 390 60.42 -59.71 -59.02
CA ILE A 390 59.99 -60.14 -60.36
C ILE A 390 61.18 -60.12 -61.34
N VAL A 391 62.01 -59.07 -61.31
CA VAL A 391 63.22 -59.01 -62.15
C VAL A 391 64.19 -60.16 -61.81
N ARG A 392 64.46 -60.41 -60.52
CA ARG A 392 65.33 -61.52 -60.10
C ARG A 392 64.80 -62.89 -60.50
N ARG A 393 63.49 -63.09 -60.41
CA ARG A 393 62.86 -64.36 -60.80
C ARG A 393 62.95 -64.58 -62.30
N ASN A 394 62.70 -63.54 -63.10
CA ASN A 394 62.88 -63.61 -64.55
C ASN A 394 64.34 -63.89 -64.94
N GLU A 395 65.31 -63.27 -64.26
CA GLU A 395 66.74 -63.57 -64.46
C GLU A 395 67.14 -65.01 -64.05
N ALA A 396 66.44 -65.60 -63.08
CA ALA A 396 66.68 -66.98 -62.67
C ALA A 396 66.06 -67.99 -63.67
N GLU A 397 64.86 -67.72 -64.17
CA GLU A 397 64.19 -68.57 -65.16
C GLU A 397 64.92 -68.57 -66.52
N ASP A 398 65.48 -67.43 -66.94
CA ASP A 398 66.31 -67.31 -68.16
C ASP A 398 67.61 -68.13 -68.07
N LYS A 399 68.19 -68.27 -66.86
CA LYS A 399 69.38 -69.10 -66.63
C LYS A 399 69.09 -70.60 -66.63
N THR A 400 67.88 -71.02 -66.25
CA THR A 400 67.48 -72.44 -66.26
C THR A 400 67.05 -72.95 -67.63
N GLY A 401 66.68 -72.07 -68.56
CA GLY A 401 66.29 -72.46 -69.93
C GLY A 401 67.46 -72.72 -70.88
N GLN A 402 68.71 -72.50 -70.46
CA GLN A 402 69.88 -72.54 -71.33
C GLN A 402 70.75 -73.82 -71.18
N ASP A 403 70.38 -74.74 -70.28
CA ASP A 403 71.12 -76.00 -70.03
C ASP A 403 70.50 -77.26 -70.69
N ASP A 404 69.41 -77.12 -71.46
CA ASP A 404 68.76 -78.24 -72.16
C ASP A 404 68.91 -78.18 -73.70
N THR A 405 70.09 -77.79 -74.22
CA THR A 405 70.41 -77.98 -75.66
C THR A 405 71.81 -78.51 -75.91
#